data_AF-A0A833HNX0-F1
#
_entry.id   AF-A0A833HNX0-F1
#
_cell.length_a   1.000
_cell.length_b   1.000
_cell.length_c   1.000
_cell.angle_alpha   90.00
_cell.angle_beta   90.00
_cell.angle_gamma   90.00
#
_symmetry.space_group_name_H-M   'P 1'
#
loop_
_entity.id
_entity.type
_entity.pdbx_description
1 polymer ?
#
loop_
_entity_poly.entity_id
_entity_poly.type
_entity_poly.pdbx_seq_one_letter_code
_entity_poly.pdbx_strand_id
1 'polypeptide(L)'
;MFKRIFLLLAISILLMDYSTTVVYGKVDKDNRYFFRTKEDYSNYVEWAKEAVDILIKESIISEEEALSFASQSKIKRAEFTKLIVELLDLPSIETDMRFTDVSEDDKDYISIMKAVAAGIVKGRGDKFYPDDEITREEMAVILVRALKFKKVKYPLESVISFKDYEEISHWARESVEISLKYGLLQGVGNNEFQPKEYTSRAQAAMVASRFLSLIRDAKEVVEVEDPSISVDIKTTEDEVIVTLCWGEKPNTGYKIHIYDATIDEGVITIVYETFYPDPHMFYNQVITYPKSTKTIMVDNPMSNYGYNLVKK
;
A
#
# COMPACT_ATOMS: atom_id res chain seq x y z
N MET A 1 29.80 19.10 -39.77
CA MET A 1 29.18 18.43 -40.93
C MET A 1 28.02 17.49 -40.55
N PHE A 2 28.03 16.87 -39.36
CA PHE A 2 26.98 15.95 -38.89
C PHE A 2 25.61 16.57 -38.54
N LYS A 3 25.52 17.85 -38.14
CA LYS A 3 24.23 18.49 -37.78
C LYS A 3 23.26 18.70 -38.95
N ARG A 4 23.74 18.73 -40.20
CA ARG A 4 22.88 18.94 -41.40
C ARG A 4 22.36 17.64 -42.01
N ILE A 5 23.01 16.51 -41.76
CA ILE A 5 22.57 15.18 -42.24
C ILE A 5 21.37 14.67 -41.40
N PHE A 6 21.29 15.06 -40.12
CA PHE A 6 20.18 14.67 -39.23
C PHE A 6 18.85 15.37 -39.50
N LEU A 7 18.87 16.63 -39.94
CA LEU A 7 17.64 17.34 -40.34
C LEU A 7 17.02 16.67 -41.58
N LEU A 8 17.84 16.12 -42.47
CA LEU A 8 17.39 15.43 -43.68
C LEU A 8 16.82 14.03 -43.41
N LEU A 9 17.33 13.32 -42.39
CA LEU A 9 16.76 12.02 -41.96
C LEU A 9 15.44 12.17 -41.21
N ALA A 10 15.30 13.21 -40.37
CA ALA A 10 14.03 13.54 -39.72
C ALA A 10 12.97 14.02 -40.73
N ILE A 11 13.38 14.74 -41.79
CA ILE A 11 12.49 15.16 -42.88
C ILE A 11 12.19 14.00 -43.85
N SER A 12 13.11 13.04 -44.06
CA SER A 12 12.85 11.89 -44.93
C SER A 12 11.86 10.90 -44.32
N ILE A 13 11.85 10.73 -42.99
CA ILE A 13 10.83 9.95 -42.28
C ILE A 13 9.46 10.66 -42.32
N LEU A 14 9.45 11.99 -42.47
CA LEU A 14 8.21 12.77 -42.63
C LEU A 14 7.57 12.63 -44.03
N LEU A 15 8.27 12.03 -45.01
CA LEU A 15 7.82 11.87 -46.40
C LEU A 15 7.45 10.42 -46.77
N MET A 16 7.55 9.48 -45.84
CA MET A 16 7.06 8.11 -46.00
C MET A 16 5.91 7.87 -45.02
N ASP A 17 4.69 7.83 -45.57
CA ASP A 17 3.40 7.52 -44.95
C ASP A 17 2.84 8.45 -43.85
N TYR A 18 1.71 9.07 -44.20
CA TYR A 18 0.87 9.99 -43.42
C TYR A 18 0.13 9.34 -42.23
N SER A 19 0.75 8.45 -41.43
CA SER A 19 0.04 7.85 -40.28
C SER A 19 0.78 7.80 -38.94
N THR A 20 2.11 7.83 -38.90
CA THR A 20 2.86 7.73 -37.63
C THR A 20 3.31 9.10 -37.12
N THR A 21 2.43 9.76 -36.35
CA THR A 21 2.84 10.90 -35.51
C THR A 21 3.69 10.37 -34.35
N VAL A 22 4.94 10.84 -34.23
CA VAL A 22 5.78 10.65 -33.04
C VAL A 22 5.19 11.49 -31.91
N VAL A 23 4.83 10.86 -30.79
CA VAL A 23 4.10 11.54 -29.69
C VAL A 23 5.06 12.06 -28.61
N TYR A 24 6.19 11.40 -28.39
CA TYR A 24 7.16 11.78 -27.36
C TYR A 24 8.57 11.30 -27.71
N GLY A 25 9.58 12.12 -27.38
CA GLY A 25 11.00 11.76 -27.48
C GLY A 25 11.74 12.20 -26.21
N LYS A 26 12.45 11.27 -25.58
CA LYS A 26 13.34 11.56 -24.44
C LYS A 26 14.70 10.91 -24.65
N VAL A 27 15.72 11.56 -24.11
CA VAL A 27 17.11 11.12 -24.14
C VAL A 27 17.41 10.54 -22.76
N ASP A 28 17.90 9.30 -22.71
CA ASP A 28 18.35 8.69 -21.47
C ASP A 28 19.75 9.19 -21.06
N LYS A 29 20.25 8.72 -19.91
CA LYS A 29 21.56 9.10 -19.36
C LYS A 29 22.74 8.66 -20.25
N ASP A 30 22.50 7.72 -21.17
CA ASP A 30 23.46 7.15 -22.12
C ASP A 30 23.29 7.73 -23.54
N ASN A 31 22.52 8.82 -23.67
CA ASN A 31 22.32 9.56 -24.91
C ASN A 31 21.59 8.74 -26.01
N ARG A 32 20.80 7.74 -25.62
CA ARG A 32 19.93 6.97 -26.52
C ARG A 32 18.60 7.69 -26.71
N TYR A 33 18.16 7.77 -27.97
CA TYR A 33 16.89 8.39 -28.36
C TYR A 33 15.80 7.32 -28.41
N PHE A 34 14.73 7.52 -27.64
CA PHE A 34 13.53 6.71 -27.72
C PHE A 34 12.44 7.50 -28.43
N PHE A 35 11.91 6.95 -29.51
CA PHE A 35 10.74 7.48 -30.21
C PHE A 35 9.59 6.52 -29.97
N ARG A 36 8.44 7.04 -29.51
CA ARG A 36 7.22 6.25 -29.39
C ARG A 36 6.15 6.80 -30.32
N THR A 37 5.50 5.90 -31.03
CA THR A 37 4.52 6.17 -32.07
C THR A 37 3.12 6.28 -31.49
N LYS A 38 2.18 6.89 -32.23
CA LYS A 38 0.77 6.96 -31.84
C LYS A 38 0.11 5.58 -31.63
N GLU A 39 0.59 4.53 -32.29
CA GLU A 39 0.15 3.14 -32.07
C GLU A 39 0.53 2.61 -30.69
N ASP A 40 1.71 2.98 -30.16
CA ASP A 40 2.17 2.61 -28.81
C ASP A 40 1.27 3.19 -27.70
N TYR A 41 0.51 4.24 -28.01
CA TYR A 41 -0.43 4.90 -27.10
C TYR A 41 -1.89 4.44 -27.26
N SER A 42 -2.20 3.55 -28.22
CA SER A 42 -3.58 3.11 -28.47
C SER A 42 -4.23 2.41 -27.27
N ASN A 43 -3.43 1.76 -26.43
CA ASN A 43 -3.87 1.08 -25.22
C ASN A 43 -3.67 1.93 -23.95
N TYR A 44 -3.07 3.11 -24.05
CA TYR A 44 -2.76 3.99 -22.92
C TYR A 44 -4.03 4.63 -22.36
N VAL A 45 -4.23 4.52 -21.05
CA VAL A 45 -5.37 5.11 -20.37
C VAL A 45 -4.96 6.26 -19.45
N GLU A 46 -5.40 7.46 -19.83
CA GLU A 46 -5.05 8.71 -19.14
C GLU A 46 -5.43 8.70 -17.65
N TRP A 47 -6.52 8.03 -17.28
CA TRP A 47 -6.96 7.95 -15.88
C TRP A 47 -5.97 7.20 -14.96
N ALA A 48 -5.10 6.37 -15.50
CA ALA A 48 -4.08 5.65 -14.73
C ALA A 48 -2.77 6.43 -14.64
N LYS A 49 -2.61 7.51 -15.42
CA LYS A 49 -1.36 8.25 -15.56
C LYS A 49 -0.82 8.75 -14.23
N GLU A 50 -1.66 9.36 -13.40
CA GLU A 50 -1.23 9.88 -12.11
C GLU A 50 -0.68 8.74 -11.22
N ALA A 51 -1.35 7.59 -11.21
CA ALA A 51 -0.89 6.43 -10.46
C ALA A 51 0.44 5.90 -11.00
N VAL A 52 0.59 5.81 -12.32
CA VAL A 52 1.84 5.39 -12.98
C VAL A 52 2.98 6.38 -12.69
N ASP A 53 2.72 7.68 -12.76
CA ASP A 53 3.70 8.73 -12.46
C ASP A 53 4.19 8.65 -11.01
N ILE A 54 3.28 8.35 -10.06
CA ILE A 54 3.65 8.07 -8.66
C ILE A 54 4.58 6.85 -8.59
N LEU A 55 4.25 5.74 -9.24
CA LEU A 55 5.08 4.53 -9.21
C LEU A 55 6.46 4.74 -9.85
N ILE A 56 6.58 5.55 -10.91
CA ILE A 56 7.85 5.92 -11.51
C ILE A 56 8.67 6.79 -10.55
N LYS A 57 8.04 7.82 -9.97
CA LYS A 57 8.70 8.76 -9.05
C LYS A 57 9.31 8.03 -7.84
N GLU A 58 8.61 7.01 -7.38
CA GLU A 58 9.01 6.18 -6.24
C GLU A 58 9.94 5.03 -6.63
N SER A 59 10.39 5.00 -7.90
CA SER A 59 11.29 3.99 -8.47
C SER A 59 10.77 2.55 -8.35
N ILE A 60 9.45 2.39 -8.28
CA ILE A 60 8.79 1.09 -8.25
C ILE A 60 8.73 0.49 -9.65
N ILE A 61 8.40 1.30 -10.65
CA ILE A 61 8.43 0.87 -12.06
C ILE A 61 9.34 1.80 -12.86
N SER A 62 9.94 1.27 -13.93
CA SER A 62 10.74 2.06 -14.85
C SER A 62 9.90 2.91 -15.81
N GLU A 63 10.50 3.96 -16.39
CA GLU A 63 9.87 4.73 -17.48
C GLU A 63 9.60 3.86 -18.73
N GLU A 64 10.35 2.78 -18.89
CA GLU A 64 10.16 1.81 -19.96
C GLU A 64 8.88 1.00 -19.74
N GLU A 65 8.67 0.50 -18.51
CA GLU A 65 7.48 -0.25 -18.07
C GLU A 65 6.21 0.62 -17.98
N ALA A 66 6.34 1.94 -17.81
CA ALA A 66 5.25 2.88 -17.58
C ALA A 66 4.08 2.77 -18.59
N LEU A 67 4.37 2.59 -19.88
CA LEU A 67 3.30 2.43 -20.88
C LEU A 67 2.53 1.12 -20.74
N SER A 68 3.24 0.04 -20.40
CA SER A 68 2.60 -1.25 -20.10
C SER A 68 1.66 -1.10 -18.91
N PHE A 69 2.13 -0.43 -17.85
CA PHE A 69 1.32 -0.16 -16.66
C PHE A 69 0.18 0.81 -16.90
N ALA A 70 0.31 1.74 -17.83
CA ALA A 70 -0.78 2.61 -18.25
C ALA A 70 -1.72 1.96 -19.27
N SER A 71 -1.60 0.66 -19.55
CA SER A 71 -2.41 0.00 -20.57
C SER A 71 -3.61 -0.79 -20.02
N GLN A 72 -4.60 -1.06 -20.88
CA GLN A 72 -5.75 -1.93 -20.55
C GLN A 72 -5.46 -3.44 -20.61
N SER A 73 -4.23 -3.85 -20.95
CA SER A 73 -3.86 -5.26 -20.96
C SER A 73 -3.94 -5.86 -19.56
N LYS A 74 -4.31 -7.14 -19.44
CA LYS A 74 -4.45 -7.81 -18.15
C LYS A 74 -3.08 -8.04 -17.52
N ILE A 75 -2.99 -7.82 -16.21
CA ILE A 75 -1.75 -7.99 -15.45
C ILE A 75 -1.60 -9.45 -15.01
N LYS A 76 -0.38 -9.98 -15.12
CA LYS A 76 -0.06 -11.33 -14.66
C LYS A 76 0.10 -11.36 -13.15
N ARG A 77 -0.13 -12.53 -12.55
CA ARG A 77 0.04 -12.78 -11.11
C ARG A 77 1.47 -12.48 -10.65
N ALA A 78 2.48 -12.89 -11.41
CA ALA A 78 3.88 -12.60 -11.08
C ALA A 78 4.19 -11.10 -11.13
N GLU A 79 3.67 -10.39 -12.13
CA GLU A 79 3.88 -8.94 -12.28
C GLU A 79 3.25 -8.15 -11.12
N PHE A 80 2.02 -8.49 -10.73
CA PHE A 80 1.41 -7.86 -9.56
C PHE A 80 2.15 -8.21 -8.27
N THR A 81 2.65 -9.44 -8.14
CA THR A 81 3.47 -9.85 -6.99
C THR A 81 4.76 -9.03 -6.92
N LYS A 82 5.48 -8.86 -8.04
CA LYS A 82 6.67 -8.00 -8.14
C LYS A 82 6.37 -6.59 -7.68
N LEU A 83 5.26 -6.01 -8.15
CA LEU A 83 4.85 -4.66 -7.79
C LEU A 83 4.68 -4.49 -6.27
N ILE A 84 4.03 -5.45 -5.59
CA ILE A 84 3.86 -5.42 -4.13
C ILE A 84 5.18 -5.63 -3.40
N VAL A 85 6.06 -6.51 -3.89
CA VAL A 85 7.40 -6.73 -3.32
C VAL A 85 8.23 -5.45 -3.33
N GLU A 86 8.21 -4.73 -4.45
CA GLU A 86 8.92 -3.45 -4.62
C GLU A 86 8.34 -2.36 -3.71
N LEU A 87 7.01 -2.24 -3.65
CA LEU A 87 6.33 -1.27 -2.78
C LEU A 87 6.65 -1.45 -1.29
N LEU A 88 6.81 -2.69 -0.86
CA LEU A 88 7.10 -3.02 0.52
C LEU A 88 8.60 -2.97 0.85
N ASP A 89 9.46 -2.85 -0.16
CA ASP A 89 10.91 -3.00 -0.08
C ASP A 89 11.29 -4.28 0.68
N LEU A 90 10.78 -5.43 0.22
CA LEU A 90 10.98 -6.69 0.95
C LEU A 90 12.45 -7.10 0.93
N PRO A 91 13.02 -7.43 2.11
CA PRO A 91 14.36 -7.98 2.18
C PRO A 91 14.39 -9.35 1.49
N SER A 92 15.59 -9.79 1.11
CA SER A 92 15.78 -11.16 0.68
C SER A 92 15.60 -12.09 1.89
N ILE A 93 14.45 -12.74 1.96
CA ILE A 93 14.12 -13.72 2.99
C ILE A 93 14.25 -15.10 2.34
N GLU A 94 15.08 -15.96 2.93
CA GLU A 94 15.25 -17.33 2.44
C GLU A 94 14.01 -18.17 2.77
N THR A 95 13.65 -19.05 1.84
CA THR A 95 12.59 -20.05 2.02
C THR A 95 12.98 -21.32 1.27
N ASP A 96 12.61 -22.49 1.80
CA ASP A 96 12.81 -23.79 1.16
C ASP A 96 11.67 -24.16 0.20
N MET A 97 10.59 -23.37 0.16
CA MET A 97 9.48 -23.61 -0.76
C MET A 97 9.95 -23.44 -2.21
N ARG A 98 9.51 -24.32 -3.11
CA ARG A 98 9.80 -24.23 -4.54
C ARG A 98 8.53 -24.55 -5.32
N PHE A 99 8.44 -24.02 -6.53
CA PHE A 99 7.35 -24.30 -7.47
C PHE A 99 7.91 -24.93 -8.74
N THR A 100 7.21 -25.89 -9.29
CA THR A 100 7.64 -26.62 -10.49
C THR A 100 7.54 -25.80 -11.77
N ASP A 101 6.80 -24.69 -11.73
CA ASP A 101 6.55 -23.77 -12.84
C ASP A 101 7.21 -22.39 -12.65
N VAL A 102 8.17 -22.27 -11.72
CA VAL A 102 9.00 -21.08 -11.55
C VAL A 102 10.47 -21.49 -11.51
N SER A 103 11.21 -21.17 -12.57
CA SER A 103 12.64 -21.42 -12.70
C SER A 103 13.45 -20.38 -11.92
N GLU A 104 14.62 -20.76 -11.39
CA GLU A 104 15.53 -19.79 -10.75
C GLU A 104 16.06 -18.73 -11.72
N ASP A 105 16.05 -19.04 -13.02
CA ASP A 105 16.45 -18.12 -14.11
C ASP A 105 15.31 -17.17 -14.54
N ASP A 106 14.08 -17.35 -14.02
CA ASP A 106 12.96 -16.48 -14.37
C ASP A 106 13.16 -15.09 -13.76
N LYS A 107 12.89 -14.04 -14.56
CA LYS A 107 13.03 -12.64 -14.13
C LYS A 107 12.22 -12.29 -12.87
N ASP A 108 11.11 -13.00 -12.63
CA ASP A 108 10.21 -12.77 -11.50
C ASP A 108 10.48 -13.72 -10.32
N TYR A 109 11.41 -14.68 -10.46
CA TYR A 109 11.73 -15.69 -9.43
C TYR A 109 12.00 -15.06 -8.08
N ILE A 110 12.94 -14.12 -8.02
CA ILE A 110 13.35 -13.45 -6.78
C ILE A 110 12.14 -12.79 -6.10
N SER A 111 11.32 -12.08 -6.87
CA SER A 111 10.14 -11.39 -6.33
C SER A 111 9.10 -12.36 -5.81
N ILE A 112 8.82 -13.43 -6.54
CA ILE A 112 7.91 -14.50 -6.11
C ILE A 112 8.40 -15.12 -4.81
N MET A 113 9.68 -15.51 -4.74
CA MET A 113 10.25 -16.17 -3.57
C MET A 113 10.26 -15.26 -2.33
N LYS A 114 10.56 -13.96 -2.49
CA LYS A 114 10.44 -12.97 -1.41
C LYS A 114 9.00 -12.88 -0.88
N ALA A 115 8.03 -12.79 -1.78
CA ALA A 115 6.62 -12.69 -1.40
C ALA A 115 6.10 -13.97 -0.72
N VAL A 116 6.58 -15.15 -1.13
CA VAL A 116 6.28 -16.43 -0.48
C VAL A 116 6.85 -16.47 0.92
N ALA A 117 8.13 -16.11 1.07
CA ALA A 117 8.81 -16.10 2.36
C ALA A 117 8.17 -15.12 3.35
N ALA A 118 7.67 -13.98 2.83
CA ALA A 118 6.88 -13.01 3.59
C ALA A 118 5.43 -13.43 3.86
N GLY A 119 4.97 -14.57 3.32
CA GLY A 119 3.60 -15.06 3.47
C GLY A 119 2.54 -14.26 2.70
N ILE A 120 2.95 -13.38 1.79
CA ILE A 120 2.07 -12.49 1.01
C ILE A 120 1.38 -13.27 -0.10
N VAL A 121 2.12 -14.15 -0.78
CA VAL A 121 1.58 -15.02 -1.82
C VAL A 121 1.73 -16.49 -1.44
N LYS A 122 0.88 -17.32 -2.03
CA LYS A 122 0.93 -18.78 -1.91
C LYS A 122 0.72 -19.39 -3.30
N GLY A 123 1.36 -20.51 -3.56
CA GLY A 123 1.07 -21.35 -4.71
C GLY A 123 -0.22 -22.15 -4.52
N ARG A 124 -0.65 -22.84 -5.59
CA ARG A 124 -1.75 -23.80 -5.57
C ARG A 124 -1.14 -25.18 -5.79
N GLY A 125 -0.93 -25.92 -4.70
CA GLY A 125 -0.15 -27.16 -4.74
C GLY A 125 1.33 -26.89 -4.94
N ASP A 126 1.95 -27.53 -5.92
CA ASP A 126 3.37 -27.42 -6.29
C ASP A 126 3.64 -26.35 -7.37
N LYS A 127 2.65 -25.52 -7.70
CA LYS A 127 2.71 -24.50 -8.76
C LYS A 127 2.34 -23.10 -8.27
N PHE A 128 2.93 -22.08 -8.87
CA PHE A 128 2.65 -20.67 -8.59
C PHE A 128 1.70 -20.02 -9.60
N TYR A 129 1.75 -20.46 -10.85
CA TYR A 129 1.06 -19.87 -12.00
C TYR A 129 1.48 -18.42 -12.27
N PRO A 130 2.77 -18.16 -12.59
CA PRO A 130 3.30 -16.81 -12.74
C PRO A 130 2.66 -16.04 -13.91
N ASP A 131 2.29 -16.75 -14.98
CA ASP A 131 1.75 -16.19 -16.21
C ASP A 131 0.22 -16.03 -16.23
N ASP A 132 -0.48 -16.57 -15.23
CA ASP A 132 -1.93 -16.43 -15.11
C ASP A 132 -2.30 -14.95 -14.87
N GLU A 133 -3.39 -14.50 -15.48
CA GLU A 133 -3.98 -13.19 -15.19
C GLU A 133 -4.59 -13.19 -13.79
N ILE A 134 -4.38 -12.11 -13.02
CA ILE A 134 -4.87 -12.04 -11.64
C ILE A 134 -6.33 -11.56 -11.59
N THR A 135 -7.16 -12.30 -10.84
CA THR A 135 -8.54 -11.88 -10.57
C THR A 135 -8.59 -10.82 -9.48
N ARG A 136 -9.69 -10.08 -9.42
CA ARG A 136 -9.91 -9.03 -8.42
C ARG A 136 -9.91 -9.55 -6.99
N GLU A 137 -10.49 -10.72 -6.74
CA GLU A 137 -10.48 -11.35 -5.41
C GLU A 137 -9.07 -11.83 -5.01
N GLU A 138 -8.25 -12.29 -5.96
CA GLU A 138 -6.86 -12.66 -5.69
C GLU A 138 -5.99 -11.44 -5.38
N MET A 139 -6.20 -10.37 -6.14
CA MET A 139 -5.57 -9.07 -5.88
C MET A 139 -5.87 -8.59 -4.45
N ALA A 140 -7.13 -8.69 -4.01
CA ALA A 140 -7.54 -8.35 -2.64
C ALA A 140 -6.76 -9.16 -1.59
N VAL A 141 -6.63 -10.48 -1.80
CA VAL A 141 -5.92 -11.37 -0.87
C VAL A 141 -4.43 -11.01 -0.77
N ILE A 142 -3.78 -10.70 -1.89
CA ILE A 142 -2.37 -10.30 -1.88
C ILE A 142 -2.20 -8.98 -1.11
N LEU A 143 -3.05 -7.99 -1.36
CA LEU A 143 -3.00 -6.69 -0.67
C LEU A 143 -3.21 -6.83 0.84
N VAL A 144 -4.19 -7.60 1.27
CA VAL A 144 -4.48 -7.75 2.71
C VAL A 144 -3.39 -8.53 3.42
N ARG A 145 -2.79 -9.54 2.78
CA ARG A 145 -1.61 -10.20 3.36
C ARG A 145 -0.41 -9.27 3.42
N ALA A 146 -0.23 -8.39 2.43
CA ALA A 146 0.78 -7.34 2.46
C ALA A 146 0.56 -6.32 3.60
N LEU A 147 -0.70 -5.93 3.87
CA LEU A 147 -1.06 -5.13 5.04
C LEU A 147 -0.73 -5.86 6.35
N LYS A 148 -1.12 -7.14 6.46
CA LYS A 148 -0.80 -8.00 7.62
C LYS A 148 0.72 -8.08 7.83
N PHE A 149 1.50 -8.26 6.76
CA PHE A 149 2.96 -8.28 6.82
C PHE A 149 3.55 -6.96 7.37
N LYS A 150 3.01 -5.82 6.94
CA LYS A 150 3.40 -4.49 7.47
C LYS A 150 2.77 -4.17 8.83
N LYS A 151 2.01 -5.10 9.42
CA LYS A 151 1.26 -4.92 10.66
C LYS A 151 0.36 -3.67 10.64
N VAL A 152 -0.15 -3.31 9.46
CA VAL A 152 -1.12 -2.22 9.32
C VAL A 152 -2.41 -2.70 9.96
N LYS A 153 -2.79 -2.08 11.08
CA LYS A 153 -4.00 -2.43 11.79
C LYS A 153 -5.22 -1.97 11.03
N TYR A 154 -6.25 -2.81 11.03
CA TYR A 154 -7.52 -2.47 10.43
C TYR A 154 -8.71 -2.95 11.26
N PRO A 155 -9.79 -2.16 11.39
CA PRO A 155 -10.96 -2.60 12.14
C PRO A 155 -11.66 -3.71 11.34
N LEU A 156 -11.86 -4.85 11.97
CA LEU A 156 -12.43 -6.08 11.41
C LEU A 156 -13.96 -6.03 11.16
N GLU A 157 -14.60 -4.88 11.31
CA GLU A 157 -16.05 -4.76 11.15
C GLU A 157 -16.39 -4.02 9.86
N SER A 158 -16.80 -4.75 8.82
CA SER A 158 -17.65 -4.20 7.77
C SER A 158 -18.35 -5.31 7.00
N VAL A 159 -19.68 -5.38 7.12
CA VAL A 159 -20.49 -6.11 6.14
C VAL A 159 -20.71 -5.17 4.97
N ILE A 160 -20.00 -5.37 3.87
CA ILE A 160 -20.22 -4.64 2.61
C ILE A 160 -21.05 -5.53 1.71
N SER A 161 -22.25 -5.08 1.32
CA SER A 161 -23.17 -5.86 0.50
C SER A 161 -23.02 -5.55 -0.99
N PHE A 162 -22.62 -6.53 -1.79
CA PHE A 162 -22.73 -6.50 -3.25
C PHE A 162 -23.72 -7.56 -3.74
N LYS A 163 -24.30 -7.36 -4.93
CA LYS A 163 -25.24 -8.33 -5.52
C LYS A 163 -24.58 -9.68 -5.83
N ASP A 164 -23.31 -9.64 -6.19
CA ASP A 164 -22.46 -10.78 -6.53
C ASP A 164 -21.57 -11.21 -5.34
N TYR A 165 -21.94 -10.85 -4.11
CA TYR A 165 -21.16 -11.20 -2.91
C TYR A 165 -20.97 -12.72 -2.78
N GLU A 166 -21.97 -13.52 -3.13
CA GLU A 166 -21.86 -14.99 -3.07
C GLU A 166 -20.91 -15.57 -4.12
N GLU A 167 -20.56 -14.82 -5.17
CA GLU A 167 -19.55 -15.23 -6.14
C GLU A 167 -18.11 -15.05 -5.61
N ILE A 168 -17.94 -14.28 -4.54
CA ILE A 168 -16.66 -14.12 -3.87
C ILE A 168 -16.33 -15.44 -3.18
N SER A 169 -15.19 -16.01 -3.55
CA SER A 169 -14.74 -17.25 -2.92
C SER A 169 -14.56 -17.06 -1.42
N HIS A 170 -14.98 -18.04 -0.62
CA HIS A 170 -14.92 -17.98 0.84
C HIS A 170 -13.55 -17.56 1.39
N TRP A 171 -12.47 -18.02 0.76
CA TRP A 171 -11.09 -17.68 1.15
C TRP A 171 -10.69 -16.23 0.85
N ALA A 172 -11.45 -15.51 0.03
CA ALA A 172 -11.20 -14.13 -0.36
C ALA A 172 -12.11 -13.11 0.33
N ARG A 173 -13.24 -13.53 0.92
CA ARG A 173 -14.29 -12.63 1.44
C ARG A 173 -13.75 -11.57 2.40
N GLU A 174 -13.05 -11.99 3.45
CA GLU A 174 -12.41 -11.08 4.41
C GLU A 174 -11.48 -10.09 3.69
N SER A 175 -10.68 -10.59 2.74
CA SER A 175 -9.70 -9.75 2.04
C SER A 175 -10.36 -8.73 1.11
N VAL A 176 -11.46 -9.11 0.46
CA VAL A 176 -12.27 -8.22 -0.37
C VAL A 176 -12.90 -7.13 0.49
N GLU A 177 -13.55 -7.48 1.59
CA GLU A 177 -14.17 -6.52 2.53
C GLU A 177 -13.16 -5.50 3.05
N ILE A 178 -11.99 -5.96 3.51
CA ILE A 178 -10.91 -5.07 3.95
C ILE A 178 -10.45 -4.19 2.79
N SER A 179 -10.17 -4.75 1.62
CA SER A 179 -9.69 -3.98 0.48
C SER A 179 -10.67 -2.88 0.05
N LEU A 180 -11.97 -3.13 0.17
CA LEU A 180 -13.03 -2.15 -0.11
C LEU A 180 -13.11 -1.06 0.96
N LYS A 181 -13.06 -1.44 2.24
CA LYS A 181 -13.09 -0.51 3.37
C LYS A 181 -11.95 0.49 3.33
N TYR A 182 -10.77 0.04 2.93
CA TYR A 182 -9.57 0.88 2.78
C TYR A 182 -9.50 1.61 1.45
N GLY A 183 -10.50 1.45 0.58
CA GLY A 183 -10.53 2.06 -0.74
C GLY A 183 -9.41 1.56 -1.67
N LEU A 184 -8.70 0.48 -1.31
CA LEU A 184 -7.69 -0.14 -2.17
C LEU A 184 -8.36 -0.66 -3.44
N LEU A 185 -9.47 -1.38 -3.26
CA LEU A 185 -10.37 -1.80 -4.32
C LEU A 185 -11.72 -1.09 -4.20
N GLN A 186 -12.43 -1.02 -5.31
CA GLN A 186 -13.75 -0.38 -5.41
C GLN A 186 -14.65 -1.27 -6.27
N GLY A 187 -15.96 -1.21 -6.05
CA GLY A 187 -16.94 -1.85 -6.93
C GLY A 187 -16.86 -1.30 -8.35
N VAL A 188 -17.35 -2.07 -9.32
CA VAL A 188 -17.30 -1.71 -10.75
C VAL A 188 -18.54 -0.93 -11.22
N GLY A 189 -19.49 -0.69 -10.32
CA GLY A 189 -20.79 -0.09 -10.61
C GLY A 189 -21.94 -1.08 -10.40
N ASN A 190 -23.19 -0.63 -10.55
CA ASN A 190 -24.41 -1.46 -10.46
C ASN A 190 -24.59 -2.30 -9.18
N ASN A 191 -23.86 -1.95 -8.11
CA ASN A 191 -23.74 -2.73 -6.89
C ASN A 191 -23.09 -4.11 -7.12
N GLU A 192 -22.04 -4.16 -7.93
CA GLU A 192 -21.22 -5.36 -8.22
C GLU A 192 -19.74 -5.13 -7.88
N PHE A 193 -19.07 -6.21 -7.46
CA PHE A 193 -17.62 -6.25 -7.23
C PHE A 193 -16.84 -6.93 -8.36
N GLN A 194 -17.45 -7.92 -9.02
CA GLN A 194 -16.91 -8.80 -10.05
C GLN A 194 -15.65 -9.57 -9.60
N PRO A 195 -15.75 -10.47 -8.61
CA PRO A 195 -14.59 -11.10 -7.97
C PRO A 195 -13.71 -11.92 -8.91
N LYS A 196 -14.32 -12.53 -9.95
CA LYS A 196 -13.63 -13.41 -10.91
C LYS A 196 -13.07 -12.67 -12.12
N GLU A 197 -13.34 -11.37 -12.26
CA GLU A 197 -12.85 -10.60 -13.40
C GLU A 197 -11.34 -10.36 -13.27
N TYR A 198 -10.63 -10.41 -14.40
CA TYR A 198 -9.20 -10.11 -14.47
C TYR A 198 -8.93 -8.61 -14.43
N THR A 199 -7.85 -8.23 -13.76
CA THR A 199 -7.48 -6.82 -13.56
C THR A 199 -6.56 -6.32 -14.68
N SER A 200 -6.80 -5.11 -15.20
CA SER A 200 -5.85 -4.48 -16.14
C SER A 200 -4.61 -3.95 -15.42
N ARG A 201 -3.49 -3.82 -16.14
CA ARG A 201 -2.26 -3.22 -15.61
C ARG A 201 -2.51 -1.78 -15.12
N ALA A 202 -3.34 -1.03 -15.83
CA ALA A 202 -3.77 0.30 -15.41
C ALA A 202 -4.54 0.30 -14.09
N GLN A 203 -5.47 -0.64 -13.90
CA GLN A 203 -6.17 -0.80 -12.61
C GLN A 203 -5.19 -1.21 -11.52
N ALA A 204 -4.26 -2.13 -11.80
CA ALA A 204 -3.25 -2.56 -10.86
C ALA A 204 -2.33 -1.40 -10.42
N ALA A 205 -1.95 -0.50 -11.33
CA ALA A 205 -1.19 0.70 -11.01
C ALA A 205 -1.94 1.63 -10.05
N MET A 206 -3.25 1.85 -10.28
CA MET A 206 -4.07 2.63 -9.34
C MET A 206 -4.13 1.98 -7.95
N VAL A 207 -4.35 0.68 -7.90
CA VAL A 207 -4.44 -0.09 -6.65
C VAL A 207 -3.11 -0.03 -5.89
N ALA A 208 -1.99 -0.21 -6.61
CA ALA A 208 -0.64 -0.09 -6.07
C ALA A 208 -0.34 1.31 -5.52
N SER A 209 -0.73 2.37 -6.24
CA SER A 209 -0.58 3.75 -5.76
C SER A 209 -1.37 4.01 -4.48
N ARG A 210 -2.63 3.53 -4.40
CA ARG A 210 -3.45 3.63 -3.18
C ARG A 210 -2.85 2.84 -2.02
N PHE A 211 -2.34 1.64 -2.31
CA PHE A 211 -1.65 0.82 -1.33
C PHE A 211 -0.41 1.53 -0.78
N LEU A 212 0.39 2.15 -1.65
CA LEU A 212 1.56 2.94 -1.24
C LEU A 212 1.19 4.10 -0.32
N SER A 213 0.13 4.84 -0.66
CA SER A 213 -0.38 5.92 0.19
C SER A 213 -0.76 5.38 1.57
N LEU A 214 -1.53 4.29 1.61
CA LEU A 214 -2.00 3.70 2.86
C LEU A 214 -0.84 3.25 3.78
N ILE A 215 0.17 2.56 3.22
CA ILE A 215 1.30 2.10 4.03
C ILE A 215 2.24 3.24 4.46
N ARG A 216 2.24 4.38 3.76
CA ARG A 216 2.95 5.60 4.17
C ARG A 216 2.26 6.26 5.34
N ASP A 217 0.96 6.47 5.21
CA ASP A 217 0.13 7.04 6.28
C ASP A 217 0.24 6.19 7.56
N ALA A 218 0.29 4.86 7.42
CA ALA A 218 0.52 3.95 8.53
C ALA A 218 1.94 3.99 9.12
N LYS A 219 2.97 4.26 8.30
CA LYS A 219 4.38 4.35 8.73
C LYS A 219 4.70 5.70 9.37
N GLU A 220 4.01 6.77 8.98
CA GLU A 220 4.15 8.10 9.61
C GLU A 220 3.63 8.12 11.05
N VAL A 221 2.78 7.16 11.43
CA VAL A 221 2.47 6.90 12.84
C VAL A 221 3.67 6.15 13.47
N VAL A 222 4.66 6.89 13.95
CA VAL A 222 5.91 6.34 14.50
C VAL A 222 5.63 5.72 15.87
N GLU A 223 5.98 4.44 16.08
CA GLU A 223 6.12 3.89 17.44
C GLU A 223 7.28 4.60 18.14
N VAL A 224 6.97 5.68 18.86
CA VAL A 224 7.95 6.40 19.68
C VAL A 224 7.83 5.87 21.10
N GLU A 225 8.80 5.08 21.53
CA GLU A 225 9.05 4.88 22.96
C GLU A 225 9.68 6.16 23.52
N ASP A 226 8.85 7.15 23.88
CA ASP A 226 9.30 8.26 24.73
C ASP A 226 9.34 7.73 26.18
N PRO A 227 10.52 7.56 26.79
CA PRO A 227 10.66 6.96 28.13
C PRO A 227 10.02 7.80 29.23
N SER A 228 9.63 9.05 28.95
CA SER A 228 8.90 9.89 29.90
C SER A 228 7.38 9.68 29.87
N ILE A 229 6.84 8.95 28.89
CA ILE A 229 5.43 8.62 28.80
C ILE A 229 5.16 7.31 29.55
N SER A 230 4.29 7.39 30.54
CA SER A 230 3.77 6.22 31.25
C SER A 230 2.35 5.91 30.82
N VAL A 231 2.03 4.62 30.78
CA VAL A 231 0.70 4.09 30.44
C VAL A 231 0.12 3.43 31.68
N ASP A 232 -1.07 3.86 32.08
CA ASP A 232 -1.89 3.23 33.13
C ASP A 232 -3.12 2.62 32.45
N ILE A 233 -3.30 1.32 32.59
CA ILE A 233 -4.45 0.58 32.04
C ILE A 233 -5.26 0.04 33.21
N LYS A 234 -6.53 0.42 33.26
CA LYS A 234 -7.49 -0.08 34.24
C LYS A 234 -8.60 -0.80 33.53
N THR A 235 -8.99 -1.93 34.10
CA THR A 235 -10.06 -2.77 33.58
C THR A 235 -11.21 -2.78 34.57
N THR A 236 -12.44 -2.62 34.08
CA THR A 236 -13.68 -2.83 34.83
C THR A 236 -14.44 -4.02 34.25
N GLU A 237 -15.72 -4.23 34.61
CA GLU A 237 -16.52 -5.34 34.05
C GLU A 237 -16.71 -5.20 32.53
N ASP A 238 -16.96 -3.99 32.04
CA ASP A 238 -17.33 -3.74 30.63
C ASP A 238 -16.41 -2.72 29.92
N GLU A 239 -15.36 -2.23 30.60
CA GLU A 239 -14.51 -1.15 30.08
C GLU A 239 -13.03 -1.41 30.30
N VAL A 240 -12.24 -0.90 29.36
CA VAL A 240 -10.79 -0.74 29.49
C VAL A 240 -10.47 0.75 29.38
N ILE A 241 -9.92 1.30 30.45
CA ILE A 241 -9.58 2.71 30.60
C ILE A 241 -8.06 2.85 30.45
N VAL A 242 -7.63 3.59 29.44
CA VAL A 242 -6.23 3.85 29.13
C VAL A 242 -5.91 5.28 29.48
N THR A 243 -4.89 5.51 30.30
CA THR A 243 -4.39 6.84 30.65
C THR A 243 -2.92 6.97 30.26
N LEU A 244 -2.60 7.96 29.42
CA LEU A 244 -1.23 8.39 29.17
C LEU A 244 -0.86 9.54 30.12
N CYS A 245 0.36 9.50 30.64
CA CYS A 245 0.96 10.61 31.38
C CYS A 245 2.36 10.92 30.85
N TRP A 246 2.59 12.15 30.37
CA TRP A 246 3.87 12.56 29.77
C TRP A 246 4.89 13.06 30.81
N GLY A 247 4.97 12.36 31.95
CA GLY A 247 5.89 12.68 33.04
C GLY A 247 5.78 14.12 33.53
N GLU A 248 6.84 14.60 34.16
CA GLU A 248 6.94 15.97 34.65
C GLU A 248 7.19 16.95 33.47
N LYS A 249 6.53 18.11 33.50
CA LYS A 249 6.73 19.22 32.54
C LYS A 249 6.78 20.57 33.25
N PRO A 250 7.58 21.53 32.75
CA PRO A 250 7.92 22.75 33.50
C PRO A 250 6.81 23.80 33.56
N ASN A 251 5.78 23.68 32.72
CA ASN A 251 4.67 24.63 32.68
C ASN A 251 3.37 23.98 32.14
N THR A 252 2.27 24.73 32.17
CA THR A 252 0.93 24.27 31.75
C THR A 252 0.71 24.19 30.24
N GLY A 253 1.68 24.61 29.43
CA GLY A 253 1.53 24.63 27.97
C GLY A 253 1.80 23.29 27.29
N TYR A 254 2.44 22.35 28.00
CA TYR A 254 2.63 20.99 27.51
C TYR A 254 1.32 20.22 27.61
N LYS A 255 0.95 19.52 26.54
CA LYS A 255 -0.25 18.66 26.52
C LYS A 255 0.09 17.32 25.88
N ILE A 256 -0.68 16.31 26.26
CA ILE A 256 -0.70 15.01 25.57
C ILE A 256 -2.16 14.70 25.28
N HIS A 257 -2.44 14.09 24.13
CA HIS A 257 -3.79 13.73 23.73
C HIS A 257 -3.82 12.35 23.08
N ILE A 258 -4.69 11.47 23.55
CA ILE A 258 -5.00 10.19 22.91
C ILE A 258 -6.05 10.46 21.82
N TYR A 259 -5.69 10.25 20.56
CA TYR A 259 -6.67 10.25 19.46
C TYR A 259 -7.41 8.92 19.39
N ASP A 260 -6.65 7.83 19.47
CA ASP A 260 -7.23 6.50 19.35
C ASP A 260 -6.64 5.46 20.30
N ALA A 261 -7.45 4.46 20.64
CA ALA A 261 -7.05 3.34 21.46
C ALA A 261 -7.87 2.12 21.04
N THR A 262 -7.20 1.11 20.48
CA THR A 262 -7.84 -0.11 19.95
C THR A 262 -7.23 -1.35 20.59
N ILE A 263 -8.07 -2.35 20.86
CA ILE A 263 -7.67 -3.62 21.49
C ILE A 263 -7.65 -4.70 20.41
N ASP A 264 -6.54 -5.43 20.33
CA ASP A 264 -6.36 -6.55 19.41
C ASP A 264 -5.52 -7.65 20.08
N GLU A 265 -6.04 -8.87 20.14
CA GLU A 265 -5.39 -10.04 20.76
C GLU A 265 -4.73 -9.77 22.14
N GLY A 266 -5.38 -8.96 22.99
CA GLY A 266 -4.85 -8.64 24.32
C GLY A 266 -3.78 -7.55 24.36
N VAL A 267 -3.56 -6.83 23.25
CA VAL A 267 -2.66 -5.68 23.15
C VAL A 267 -3.43 -4.42 22.77
N ILE A 268 -3.24 -3.33 23.52
CA ILE A 268 -3.83 -2.03 23.24
C ILE A 268 -2.88 -1.19 22.38
N THR A 269 -3.33 -0.72 21.23
CA THR A 269 -2.57 0.26 20.43
C THR A 269 -3.13 1.65 20.68
N ILE A 270 -2.29 2.53 21.21
CA ILE A 270 -2.66 3.86 21.66
C ILE A 270 -2.03 4.88 20.72
N VAL A 271 -2.87 5.55 19.93
CA VAL A 271 -2.47 6.62 19.01
C VAL A 271 -2.57 7.95 19.74
N TYR A 272 -1.47 8.68 19.86
CA TYR A 272 -1.39 9.89 20.66
C TYR A 272 -0.55 10.98 20.00
N GLU A 273 -0.65 12.21 20.50
CA GLU A 273 0.22 13.32 20.13
C GLU A 273 0.61 14.14 21.36
N THR A 274 1.80 14.73 21.29
CA THR A 274 2.36 15.63 22.31
C THR A 274 2.42 17.04 21.77
N PHE A 275 1.91 17.99 22.53
CA PHE A 275 1.93 19.40 22.19
C PHE A 275 2.92 20.14 23.07
N TYR A 276 3.79 20.91 22.43
CA TYR A 276 4.73 21.80 23.11
C TYR A 276 4.11 23.19 23.26
N PRO A 277 4.47 23.95 24.31
CA PRO A 277 4.01 25.32 24.49
C PRO A 277 4.39 26.21 23.30
N ASP A 278 3.41 26.94 22.75
CA ASP A 278 3.67 28.01 21.79
C ASP A 278 4.57 29.09 22.42
N PRO A 279 5.76 29.40 21.85
CA PRO A 279 6.68 30.38 22.42
C PRO A 279 6.11 31.80 22.53
N HIS A 280 5.01 32.11 21.84
CA HIS A 280 4.36 33.42 21.86
C HIS A 280 3.22 33.54 22.89
N MET A 281 2.91 32.48 23.64
CA MET A 281 1.90 32.50 24.70
C MET A 281 2.51 32.46 26.10
N PHE A 282 1.84 33.12 27.05
CA PHE A 282 2.20 33.04 28.46
C PHE A 282 1.66 31.76 29.08
N TYR A 283 2.54 31.02 29.77
CA TYR A 283 2.18 29.84 30.56
C TYR A 283 2.68 30.00 31.99
N ASN A 284 1.88 29.51 32.94
CA ASN A 284 2.26 29.51 34.35
C ASN A 284 3.45 28.57 34.56
N GLN A 285 4.49 29.08 35.24
CA GLN A 285 5.70 28.35 35.59
C GLN A 285 5.43 27.44 36.80
N VAL A 286 4.63 26.41 36.57
CA VAL A 286 4.29 25.39 37.55
C VAL A 286 4.53 24.02 36.93
N ILE A 287 5.13 23.14 37.72
CA ILE A 287 5.33 21.75 37.33
C ILE A 287 3.96 21.10 37.07
N THR A 288 3.80 20.50 35.90
CA THR A 288 2.59 19.77 35.50
C THR A 288 2.89 18.34 35.08
N TYR A 289 1.83 17.53 35.03
CA TYR A 289 1.86 16.15 34.55
C TYR A 289 0.78 16.02 33.48
N PRO A 290 1.08 16.34 32.21
CA PRO A 290 0.08 16.27 31.15
C PRO A 290 -0.47 14.85 31.03
N LYS A 291 -1.79 14.73 31.05
CA LYS A 291 -2.50 13.45 31.00
C LYS A 291 -3.61 13.47 29.97
N SER A 292 -3.89 12.31 29.38
CA SER A 292 -5.04 12.06 28.53
C SER A 292 -5.58 10.66 28.81
N THR A 293 -6.90 10.51 28.81
CA THR A 293 -7.58 9.25 29.11
C THR A 293 -8.56 8.92 28.00
N LYS A 294 -8.62 7.65 27.60
CA LYS A 294 -9.60 7.11 26.66
C LYS A 294 -10.19 5.81 27.22
N THR A 295 -11.50 5.65 27.09
CA THR A 295 -12.24 4.46 27.51
C THR A 295 -12.63 3.65 26.28
N ILE A 296 -12.46 2.33 26.36
CA ILE A 296 -12.81 1.35 25.33
C ILE A 296 -13.84 0.39 25.94
N MET A 297 -14.99 0.21 25.27
CA MET A 297 -16.02 -0.73 25.71
C MET A 297 -15.67 -2.15 25.24
N VAL A 298 -15.81 -3.15 26.12
CA VAL A 298 -15.53 -4.57 25.81
C VAL A 298 -16.41 -5.51 26.63
N ASP A 299 -16.89 -6.60 26.01
CA ASP A 299 -17.85 -7.53 26.66
C ASP A 299 -17.23 -8.51 27.67
N ASN A 300 -15.91 -8.72 27.62
CA ASN A 300 -15.19 -9.59 28.56
C ASN A 300 -13.71 -9.20 28.61
N PRO A 301 -13.36 -8.14 29.35
CA PRO A 301 -12.01 -7.64 29.36
C PRO A 301 -11.02 -8.60 30.02
N MET A 302 -9.79 -8.61 29.51
CA MET A 302 -8.70 -9.38 30.08
C MET A 302 -8.19 -8.74 31.38
N SER A 303 -7.69 -9.56 32.29
CA SER A 303 -7.09 -9.08 33.54
C SER A 303 -5.84 -8.23 33.32
N ASN A 304 -5.12 -8.48 32.21
CA ASN A 304 -3.92 -7.73 31.81
C ASN A 304 -3.92 -7.54 30.30
N TYR A 305 -3.52 -6.36 29.86
CA TYR A 305 -3.28 -6.03 28.46
C TYR A 305 -1.82 -5.60 28.25
N GLY A 306 -1.22 -6.05 27.14
CA GLY A 306 -0.02 -5.40 26.61
C GLY A 306 -0.38 -4.05 25.97
N TYR A 307 0.60 -3.22 25.66
CA TYR A 307 0.34 -1.97 24.93
C TYR A 307 1.46 -1.59 23.97
N ASN A 308 1.09 -0.87 22.91
CA ASN A 308 2.00 -0.18 22.00
C ASN A 308 1.60 1.30 21.93
N LEU A 309 2.60 2.18 21.95
CA LEU A 309 2.42 3.62 21.78
C LEU A 309 2.76 4.01 20.35
N VAL A 310 1.85 4.72 19.70
CA VAL A 310 2.06 5.21 18.33
C VAL A 310 1.83 6.71 18.29
N LYS A 311 2.88 7.46 17.95
CA LYS A 311 2.84 8.91 17.87
C LYS A 311 2.31 9.32 16.50
N LYS A 312 1.26 10.13 16.52
CA LYS A 312 0.67 10.77 15.34
C LYS A 312 1.54 11.90 14.81
#